data_AF-A0A974T888-F1
#
_entry.id   AF-A0A974T888-F1
#
_cell.length_a   1.000
_cell.length_b   1.000
_cell.length_c   1.000
_cell.angle_alpha   90.00
_cell.angle_beta   90.00
_cell.angle_gamma   90.00
#
_symmetry.space_group_name_H-M   'P 1'
#
loop_
_entity.id
_entity.type
_entity.pdbx_description
1 polymer ?
#
loop_
_entity_poly.entity_id
_entity_poly.type
_entity_poly.pdbx_seq_one_letter_code
_entity_poly.pdbx_strand_id
1 'polypeptide(L)'
;MYHLQSLHPLGQKRCLAAYFYPGCGGRTDSRGACARQLKREGAPLGVRWKRGEFNQAVGVSRGGRTTKIHCLADGRGRIVAVALTPGNMADITMAMPMLEALAPAKRLIADKAYDADRLRTWLQDKGIDAVIPVRAARAIAYPLNRAAYRRRNVIERMFGRLKNGKRIATRYDRLAINYLAAIALVATITQWLG
;
A
#
# COMPACT_ATOMS: atom_id res chain seq x y z
N MET A 1 23.27 -29.78 -33.35
CA MET A 1 23.82 -28.58 -32.69
C MET A 1 23.38 -27.38 -33.53
N TYR A 2 22.51 -26.45 -33.15
CA TYR A 2 21.87 -26.10 -31.89
C TYR A 2 20.41 -25.73 -32.20
N HIS A 3 19.44 -26.32 -31.49
CA HIS A 3 18.03 -25.96 -31.62
C HIS A 3 17.76 -24.76 -30.71
N LEU A 4 17.53 -23.59 -31.29
CA LEU A 4 17.17 -22.38 -30.56
C LEU A 4 15.74 -22.59 -30.00
N GLN A 5 15.64 -22.76 -28.68
CA GLN A 5 14.38 -22.90 -27.97
C GLN A 5 13.69 -21.52 -27.86
N SER A 6 12.41 -21.48 -28.22
CA SER A 6 11.58 -20.28 -28.15
C SER A 6 11.51 -19.74 -26.72
N LEU A 7 11.93 -18.49 -26.52
CA LEU A 7 11.62 -17.71 -25.33
C LEU A 7 10.10 -17.67 -25.15
N HIS A 8 9.59 -18.32 -24.12
CA HIS A 8 8.19 -18.19 -23.75
C HIS A 8 7.87 -16.72 -23.44
N PRO A 9 6.72 -16.20 -23.92
CA PRO A 9 6.33 -14.82 -23.68
C PRO A 9 6.23 -14.56 -22.18
N LEU A 10 6.90 -13.51 -21.73
CA LEU A 10 6.86 -12.96 -20.37
C LEU A 10 5.40 -12.81 -19.93
N GLY A 11 4.95 -13.74 -19.10
CA GLY A 11 3.58 -13.85 -18.64
C GLY A 11 3.06 -12.56 -17.98
N GLN A 12 1.81 -12.23 -18.36
CA GLN A 12 0.83 -11.35 -17.73
C GLN A 12 1.35 -10.25 -16.81
N LYS A 13 1.23 -8.99 -17.28
CA LYS A 13 1.50 -7.72 -16.61
C LYS A 13 1.34 -7.81 -15.07
N ARG A 14 2.45 -7.98 -14.36
CA ARG A 14 2.56 -7.70 -12.93
C ARG A 14 2.95 -6.24 -12.77
N CYS A 15 1.96 -5.35 -12.87
CA CYS A 15 2.18 -3.93 -12.65
C CYS A 15 2.38 -3.67 -11.16
N LEU A 16 3.43 -2.93 -10.79
CA LEU A 16 3.54 -2.29 -9.48
C LEU A 16 2.48 -1.19 -9.43
N ALA A 17 1.23 -1.56 -9.15
CA ALA A 17 0.12 -0.63 -9.23
C ALA A 17 0.19 0.37 -8.06
N ALA A 18 0.55 1.60 -8.39
CA ALA A 18 0.55 2.75 -7.50
C ALA A 18 -0.88 3.27 -7.35
N TYR A 19 -1.59 2.87 -6.29
CA TYR A 19 -2.89 3.45 -5.98
C TYR A 19 -2.69 4.66 -5.06
N PHE A 20 -2.84 5.84 -5.66
CA PHE A 20 -3.11 7.05 -4.92
C PHE A 20 -4.60 7.03 -4.55
N TYR A 21 -4.95 7.11 -3.26
CA TYR A 21 -6.34 7.34 -2.88
C TYR A 21 -6.68 8.80 -3.20
N PRO A 22 -7.47 9.11 -4.26
CA PRO A 22 -7.94 10.45 -4.46
C PRO A 22 -9.11 10.63 -3.48
N GLY A 23 -8.88 11.32 -2.37
CA GLY A 23 -10.00 11.79 -1.55
C GLY A 23 -10.95 12.58 -2.43
N CYS A 24 -12.22 12.16 -2.46
CA CYS A 24 -13.40 12.78 -3.06
C CYS A 24 -13.19 13.98 -4.01
N GLY A 25 -13.50 13.74 -5.29
CA GLY A 25 -13.86 14.69 -6.37
C GLY A 25 -13.56 16.18 -6.19
N GLY A 26 -12.64 16.69 -7.00
CA GLY A 26 -12.47 18.12 -7.26
C GLY A 26 -12.21 18.34 -8.75
N ARG A 27 -13.05 19.16 -9.39
CA ARG A 27 -13.08 19.46 -10.83
C ARG A 27 -11.72 19.91 -11.37
N THR A 28 -11.43 19.50 -12.60
CA THR A 28 -10.43 20.10 -13.48
C THR A 28 -10.76 21.58 -13.69
N ASP A 29 -9.88 22.50 -13.25
CA ASP A 29 -9.90 23.88 -13.75
C ASP A 29 -8.66 24.07 -14.63
N SER A 30 -8.94 24.27 -15.90
CA SER A 30 -7.99 24.53 -16.98
C SER A 30 -7.65 26.02 -17.01
N ARG A 31 -6.53 26.45 -16.43
CA ARG A 31 -5.97 27.79 -16.71
C ARG A 31 -4.44 27.83 -16.69
N GLY A 32 -3.89 28.10 -17.87
CA GLY A 32 -2.87 29.13 -18.08
C GLY A 32 -1.45 28.83 -17.62
N ALA A 33 -0.57 28.61 -18.58
CA ALA A 33 0.87 28.72 -18.39
C ALA A 33 1.27 30.12 -17.88
N CYS A 34 2.10 30.16 -16.85
CA CYS A 34 3.02 31.29 -16.63
C CYS A 34 4.25 30.76 -15.87
N ALA A 35 5.35 30.63 -16.60
CA ALA A 35 6.67 30.44 -16.01
C ALA A 35 6.98 31.63 -15.09
N ARG A 36 7.47 31.38 -13.87
CA ARG A 36 8.18 32.40 -13.10
C ARG A 36 9.16 31.80 -12.10
N GLN A 37 10.38 32.30 -12.24
CA GLN A 37 11.63 31.96 -11.59
C GLN A 37 11.75 32.81 -10.31
N LEU A 38 11.96 32.14 -9.17
CA LEU A 38 11.94 32.62 -7.77
C LEU A 38 12.25 34.11 -7.50
N LYS A 39 11.44 34.76 -6.63
CA LYS A 39 11.92 35.75 -5.64
C LYS A 39 10.89 35.97 -4.51
N ARG A 40 11.25 35.45 -3.32
CA ARG A 40 10.68 35.71 -1.96
C ARG A 40 9.28 35.13 -1.69
N GLU A 41 9.24 33.95 -1.06
CA GLU A 41 8.02 33.38 -0.49
C GLU A 41 7.74 33.99 0.89
N GLY A 42 6.85 34.99 0.95
CA GLY A 42 6.05 35.21 2.15
C GLY A 42 4.97 34.12 2.23
N ALA A 43 4.61 33.68 3.45
CA ALA A 43 3.56 32.68 3.62
C ALA A 43 2.25 33.19 2.97
N PRO A 44 1.62 32.43 2.05
CA PRO A 44 0.39 32.88 1.42
C PRO A 44 -0.70 33.02 2.49
N LEU A 45 -1.32 34.20 2.56
CA LEU A 45 -2.57 34.47 3.26
C LEU A 45 -3.69 33.74 2.50
N GLY A 46 -3.74 32.43 2.64
CA GLY A 46 -4.80 31.59 2.11
C GLY A 46 -5.50 30.88 3.24
N VAL A 47 -6.83 31.00 3.30
CA VAL A 47 -7.70 30.25 4.22
C VAL A 47 -7.44 28.76 4.01
N ARG A 48 -6.55 28.20 4.83
CA ARG A 48 -5.95 26.88 4.62
C ARG A 48 -6.96 25.80 5.01
N TRP A 49 -7.74 25.35 4.03
CA TRP A 49 -8.40 24.05 4.13
C TRP A 49 -7.33 22.99 4.44
N LYS A 50 -7.53 22.19 5.49
CA LYS A 50 -6.66 21.09 5.96
C LYS A 50 -6.49 19.93 4.94
N ARG A 51 -6.64 20.15 3.63
CA ARG A 51 -6.61 19.11 2.59
C ARG A 51 -5.21 18.77 2.08
N GLY A 52 -4.28 19.72 2.12
CA GLY A 52 -2.93 19.51 1.58
C GLY A 52 -2.18 18.34 2.23
N GLU A 53 -2.29 18.17 3.54
CA GLU A 53 -1.61 17.08 4.26
C GLU A 53 -2.24 15.72 3.99
N PHE A 54 -3.58 15.68 3.94
CA PHE A 54 -4.33 14.48 3.57
C PHE A 54 -3.95 14.00 2.16
N ASN A 55 -3.86 14.92 1.20
CA ASN A 55 -3.41 14.63 -0.17
C ASN A 55 -1.96 14.12 -0.21
N GLN A 56 -1.11 14.52 0.74
CA GLN A 56 0.23 13.97 0.88
C GLN A 56 0.29 12.72 1.77
N ALA A 57 -0.85 12.09 2.05
CA ALA A 57 -0.99 10.93 2.92
C ALA A 57 -0.42 11.14 4.34
N VAL A 58 -0.45 12.37 4.86
CA VAL A 58 0.01 12.72 6.20
C VAL A 58 -1.21 12.88 7.12
N GLY A 59 -1.19 12.18 8.26
CA GLY A 59 -2.21 12.31 9.31
C GLY A 59 -1.57 12.49 10.68
N VAL A 60 -2.33 13.06 11.62
CA VAL A 60 -1.90 13.19 13.02
C VAL A 60 -2.37 11.97 13.80
N SER A 61 -1.44 11.27 14.44
CA SER A 61 -1.71 10.18 15.37
C SER A 61 -1.11 10.51 16.75
N ARG A 62 -1.28 9.61 17.73
CA ARG A 62 -0.66 9.77 19.06
C ARG A 62 0.86 9.88 19.01
N GLY A 63 1.50 9.27 18.00
CA GLY A 63 2.94 9.35 17.77
C GLY A 63 3.38 10.54 16.91
N GLY A 64 2.48 11.50 16.65
CA GLY A 64 2.75 12.66 15.79
C GLY A 64 2.31 12.46 14.34
N ARG A 65 2.96 13.19 13.43
CA ARG A 65 2.60 13.22 12.01
C ARG A 65 3.12 11.98 11.31
N THR A 66 2.22 11.15 10.81
CA THR A 66 2.53 9.81 10.34
C THR A 66 1.76 9.43 9.09
N THR A 67 2.27 8.40 8.42
CA THR A 67 1.75 7.84 7.17
C THR A 67 1.79 6.33 7.26
N LYS A 68 0.75 5.69 6.76
CA LYS A 68 0.67 4.24 6.69
C LYS A 68 1.03 3.81 5.29
N ILE A 69 1.91 2.82 5.23
CA ILE A 69 2.21 2.08 4.01
C ILE A 69 1.35 0.82 4.04
N HIS A 70 0.44 0.70 3.07
CA HIS A 70 -0.32 -0.52 2.83
C HIS A 70 0.34 -1.26 1.67
N CYS A 71 0.66 -2.54 1.86
CA CYS A 71 1.31 -3.36 0.84
C CYS A 71 0.57 -4.68 0.67
N LEU A 72 0.37 -5.09 -0.58
CA LEU A 72 0.09 -6.46 -0.94
C LEU A 72 1.36 -7.09 -1.50
N ALA A 73 1.66 -8.29 -1.06
CA ALA A 73 2.82 -9.03 -1.51
C ALA A 73 2.45 -10.46 -1.89
N ASP A 74 3.23 -11.03 -2.81
CA ASP A 74 3.06 -12.42 -3.22
C ASP A 74 3.62 -13.39 -2.17
N GLY A 75 3.47 -14.70 -2.44
CA GLY A 75 3.95 -15.75 -1.54
C GLY A 75 5.47 -15.77 -1.31
N ARG A 76 6.26 -15.03 -2.09
CA ARG A 76 7.72 -14.88 -1.94
C ARG A 76 8.11 -13.59 -1.20
N GLY A 77 7.13 -12.75 -0.85
CA GLY A 77 7.37 -11.46 -0.19
C GLY A 77 7.79 -10.35 -1.16
N ARG A 78 7.40 -10.45 -2.43
CA ARG A 78 7.56 -9.37 -3.41
C ARG A 78 6.32 -8.50 -3.41
N ILE A 79 6.49 -7.19 -3.27
CA ILE A 79 5.39 -6.21 -3.30
C ILE A 79 4.79 -6.20 -4.70
N VAL A 80 3.47 -6.35 -4.76
CA VAL A 80 2.67 -6.33 -5.99
C VAL A 80 1.87 -5.03 -6.08
N ALA A 81 1.38 -4.52 -4.95
CA ALA A 81 0.69 -3.25 -4.88
C ALA A 81 1.05 -2.51 -3.59
N VAL A 82 1.11 -1.18 -3.67
CA VAL A 82 1.38 -0.30 -2.53
C VAL A 82 0.45 0.90 -2.58
N ALA A 83 -0.05 1.29 -1.42
CA ALA A 83 -0.85 2.48 -1.22
C ALA A 83 -0.42 3.22 0.04
N LEU A 84 -0.62 4.54 0.05
CA LEU A 84 -0.32 5.39 1.19
C LEU A 84 -1.60 6.02 1.74
N THR A 85 -1.73 6.04 3.06
CA THR A 85 -2.81 6.78 3.71
C THR A 85 -2.28 7.63 4.87
N PRO A 86 -3.00 8.70 5.24
CA PRO A 86 -2.79 9.38 6.51
C PRO A 86 -2.76 8.40 7.69
N GLY A 87 -1.88 8.66 8.67
CA GLY A 87 -1.66 7.77 9.82
C GLY A 87 -2.88 7.56 10.73
N ASN A 88 -3.90 8.41 10.64
CA ASN A 88 -5.16 8.29 11.36
C ASN A 88 -6.21 7.44 10.64
N MET A 89 -6.00 7.05 9.38
CA MET A 89 -6.92 6.15 8.67
C MET A 89 -6.77 4.71 9.17
N ALA A 90 -7.89 3.98 9.25
CA ALA A 90 -7.88 2.57 9.62
C ALA A 90 -7.33 1.70 8.49
N ASP A 91 -6.58 0.65 8.81
CA ASP A 91 -5.90 -0.18 7.81
C ASP A 91 -6.89 -0.98 6.95
N ILE A 92 -7.98 -1.43 7.57
CA ILE A 92 -9.06 -2.16 6.91
C ILE A 92 -9.70 -1.38 5.74
N THR A 93 -9.65 -0.04 5.77
CA THR A 93 -10.20 0.81 4.71
C THR A 93 -9.51 0.57 3.37
N MET A 94 -8.23 0.17 3.37
CA MET A 94 -7.47 -0.08 2.15
C MET A 94 -7.50 -1.54 1.68
N ALA A 95 -8.06 -2.46 2.47
CA ALA A 95 -8.03 -3.89 2.16
C ALA A 95 -8.75 -4.22 0.83
N MET A 96 -10.04 -3.87 0.72
CA MET A 96 -10.84 -4.18 -0.47
C MET A 96 -10.34 -3.44 -1.73
N PRO A 97 -10.11 -2.10 -1.71
CA PRO A 97 -9.61 -1.40 -2.90
C PRO A 97 -8.31 -1.97 -3.45
N MET A 98 -7.40 -2.39 -2.55
CA MET A 98 -6.14 -3.00 -2.98
C MET A 98 -6.34 -4.42 -3.53
N LEU A 99 -7.21 -5.23 -2.92
CA LEU A 99 -7.45 -6.61 -3.37
C LEU A 99 -8.19 -6.66 -4.72
N GLU A 100 -9.12 -5.75 -4.97
CA GLU A 100 -9.84 -5.63 -6.25
C GLU A 100 -8.93 -5.33 -7.44
N ALA A 101 -7.81 -4.66 -7.17
CA ALA A 101 -6.82 -4.32 -8.18
C ALA A 101 -5.92 -5.49 -8.63
N LEU A 102 -6.00 -6.63 -7.95
CA LEU A 102 -5.14 -7.78 -8.22
C LEU A 102 -5.91 -8.92 -8.91
N ALA A 103 -5.15 -9.74 -9.65
CA ALA A 103 -5.62 -11.03 -10.09
C ALA A 103 -6.09 -11.89 -8.88
N PRO A 104 -7.08 -12.77 -9.06
CA PRO A 104 -7.67 -13.53 -7.97
C PRO A 104 -6.60 -14.33 -7.20
N ALA A 105 -6.51 -14.06 -5.90
CA ALA A 105 -5.61 -14.78 -5.00
C ALA A 105 -6.31 -16.02 -4.44
N LYS A 106 -5.59 -17.12 -4.25
CA LYS A 106 -6.16 -18.32 -3.60
C LYS A 106 -6.37 -18.13 -2.08
N ARG A 107 -5.56 -17.27 -1.47
CA ARG A 107 -5.49 -17.08 -0.02
C ARG A 107 -5.01 -15.68 0.32
N LEU A 108 -5.63 -15.07 1.32
CA LEU A 108 -5.17 -13.85 1.96
C LEU A 108 -4.67 -14.16 3.37
N ILE A 109 -3.44 -13.76 3.68
CA ILE A 109 -2.92 -13.73 5.06
C ILE A 109 -2.87 -12.27 5.49
N ALA A 110 -3.56 -11.95 6.58
CA ALA A 110 -3.59 -10.58 7.09
C ALA A 110 -3.57 -10.54 8.62
N ASP A 111 -3.22 -9.38 9.14
CA ASP A 111 -3.18 -9.12 10.57
C ASP A 111 -4.58 -9.13 11.19
N LYS A 112 -4.64 -9.37 12.50
CA LYS A 112 -5.87 -9.32 13.30
C LYS A 112 -6.66 -8.02 13.15
N ALA A 113 -6.00 -6.91 12.83
CA ALA A 113 -6.64 -5.62 12.56
C ALA A 113 -7.56 -5.64 11.32
N TYR A 114 -7.36 -6.60 10.40
CA TYR A 114 -8.18 -6.81 9.22
C TYR A 114 -9.40 -7.70 9.46
N ASP A 115 -9.62 -8.16 10.69
CA ASP A 115 -10.80 -8.95 11.05
C ASP A 115 -12.07 -8.08 11.02
N ALA A 116 -12.76 -8.11 9.87
CA ALA A 116 -14.02 -7.42 9.62
C ALA A 116 -14.97 -8.29 8.78
N ASP A 117 -16.27 -8.26 9.09
CA ASP A 117 -17.26 -9.12 8.42
C ASP A 117 -17.39 -8.80 6.94
N ARG A 118 -17.34 -7.51 6.58
CA ARG A 118 -17.35 -7.07 5.18
C ARG A 118 -16.21 -7.68 4.38
N LEU A 119 -14.99 -7.70 4.94
CA LEU A 119 -13.84 -8.28 4.26
C LEU A 119 -13.96 -9.81 4.17
N ARG A 120 -14.38 -10.48 5.25
CA ARG A 120 -14.54 -11.95 5.24
C ARG A 120 -15.60 -12.40 4.24
N THR A 121 -16.74 -11.71 4.19
CA THR A 121 -17.82 -11.99 3.24
C THR A 121 -17.32 -11.79 1.81
N TRP A 122 -16.65 -10.67 1.53
CA TRP A 122 -16.07 -10.40 0.21
C TRP A 122 -15.04 -11.47 -0.22
N LEU A 123 -14.20 -11.93 0.71
CA LEU A 123 -13.23 -13.01 0.44
C LEU A 123 -13.95 -14.34 0.14
N GLN A 124 -14.99 -14.65 0.91
CA GLN A 124 -15.80 -15.86 0.72
C GLN A 124 -16.49 -15.85 -0.65
N ASP A 125 -17.11 -14.74 -1.04
CA ASP A 125 -17.78 -14.57 -2.34
C ASP A 125 -16.81 -14.73 -3.52
N LYS A 126 -15.53 -14.40 -3.31
CA LYS A 126 -14.46 -14.55 -4.31
C LYS A 126 -13.73 -15.89 -4.23
N GLY A 127 -14.11 -16.78 -3.32
CA GLY A 127 -13.45 -18.07 -3.11
C GLY A 127 -12.01 -17.96 -2.57
N ILE A 128 -11.70 -16.89 -1.85
CA ILE A 128 -10.37 -16.60 -1.29
C ILE A 128 -10.31 -17.08 0.16
N ASP A 129 -9.37 -17.97 0.47
CA ASP A 129 -9.16 -18.46 1.84
C ASP A 129 -8.64 -17.34 2.77
N ALA A 130 -9.40 -17.02 3.81
CA ALA A 130 -9.14 -15.94 4.74
C ALA A 130 -8.35 -16.41 5.98
N VAL A 131 -7.01 -16.29 5.92
CA VAL A 131 -6.12 -16.61 7.05
C VAL A 131 -5.88 -15.35 7.89
N ILE A 132 -6.93 -14.96 8.63
CA ILE A 132 -6.97 -13.75 9.46
C ILE A 132 -7.31 -14.15 10.90
N PRO A 133 -6.47 -13.85 11.90
CA PRO A 133 -6.79 -14.10 13.30
C PRO A 133 -8.01 -13.29 13.74
N VAL A 134 -8.84 -13.90 14.58
CA VAL A 134 -10.08 -13.28 15.08
C VAL A 134 -9.79 -12.29 16.21
N ARG A 135 -10.52 -11.17 16.25
CA ARG A 135 -10.54 -10.21 17.36
C ARG A 135 -11.15 -10.83 18.61
N ALA A 136 -10.58 -10.51 19.78
CA ALA A 136 -10.99 -11.13 21.04
C ALA A 136 -12.46 -10.83 21.40
N ALA A 137 -12.97 -9.67 20.97
CA ALA A 137 -14.35 -9.24 21.19
C ALA A 137 -15.36 -9.83 20.18
N ARG A 138 -14.93 -10.70 19.26
CA ARG A 138 -15.83 -11.26 18.24
C ARG A 138 -16.66 -12.39 18.86
N ALA A 139 -17.97 -12.36 18.66
CA ALA A 139 -18.87 -13.41 19.13
C ALA A 139 -18.66 -14.75 18.41
N ILE A 140 -18.36 -14.70 17.10
CA ILE A 140 -18.15 -15.87 16.26
C ILE A 140 -16.65 -16.13 16.09
N ALA A 141 -16.19 -17.32 16.50
CA ALA A 141 -14.83 -17.77 16.24
C ALA A 141 -14.71 -18.37 14.83
N TYR A 142 -13.61 -18.07 14.15
CA TYR A 142 -13.22 -18.69 12.88
C TYR A 142 -11.96 -19.52 13.11
N PRO A 143 -11.88 -20.75 12.57
CA PRO A 143 -10.67 -21.56 12.68
C PRO A 143 -9.52 -20.85 11.95
N LEU A 144 -8.38 -20.71 12.65
CA LEU A 144 -7.16 -20.15 12.05
C LEU A 144 -6.25 -21.28 11.60
N ASN A 145 -5.97 -21.34 10.30
CA ASN A 145 -4.90 -22.21 9.79
C ASN A 145 -3.53 -21.67 10.25
N ARG A 146 -3.04 -22.18 11.38
CA ARG A 146 -1.78 -21.73 12.00
C ARG A 146 -0.57 -21.95 11.09
N ALA A 147 -0.53 -23.05 10.34
CA ALA A 147 0.57 -23.35 9.42
C ALA A 147 0.65 -22.31 8.30
N ALA A 148 -0.50 -21.93 7.71
CA ALA A 148 -0.56 -20.86 6.75
C ALA A 148 -0.23 -19.49 7.37
N TYR A 149 -0.71 -19.22 8.59
CA TYR A 149 -0.49 -17.94 9.27
C TYR A 149 1.00 -17.70 9.62
N ARG A 150 1.82 -18.75 9.85
CA ARG A 150 3.28 -18.62 10.03
C ARG A 150 3.96 -17.91 8.85
N ARG A 151 3.37 -17.95 7.65
CA ARG A 151 3.91 -17.25 6.47
C ARG A 151 3.83 -15.72 6.58
N ARG A 152 3.13 -15.15 7.58
CA ARG A 152 3.18 -13.72 7.90
C ARG A 152 4.63 -13.22 8.11
N ASN A 153 5.53 -14.06 8.61
CA ASN A 153 6.96 -13.75 8.74
C ASN A 153 7.61 -13.31 7.40
N VAL A 154 7.10 -13.78 6.25
CA VAL A 154 7.55 -13.30 4.93
C VAL A 154 7.26 -11.81 4.76
N ILE A 155 6.09 -11.34 5.20
CA ILE A 155 5.67 -9.94 5.18
C ILE A 155 6.50 -9.11 6.17
N GLU A 156 6.78 -9.65 7.36
CA GLU A 156 7.60 -8.97 8.37
C GLU A 156 9.02 -8.76 7.89
N ARG A 157 9.66 -9.79 7.30
CA ARG A 157 10.99 -9.67 6.68
C ARG A 157 10.98 -8.74 5.48
N MET A 158 9.92 -8.73 4.68
CA MET A 158 9.74 -7.78 3.58
C MET A 158 9.74 -6.34 4.08
N PHE A 159 8.93 -6.01 5.10
CA PHE A 159 8.92 -4.68 5.69
C PHE A 159 10.24 -4.33 6.39
N GLY A 160 10.91 -5.30 7.01
CA GLY A 160 12.25 -5.13 7.57
C GLY A 160 13.24 -4.66 6.50
N ARG A 161 13.34 -5.40 5.40
CA ARG A 161 14.18 -5.02 4.24
C ARG A 161 13.82 -3.64 3.68
N LEU A 162 12.52 -3.36 3.55
CA LEU A 162 12.04 -2.06 3.06
C LEU A 162 12.47 -0.90 3.99
N LYS A 163 12.44 -1.13 5.31
CA LYS A 163 12.78 -0.12 6.32
C LYS A 163 14.27 -0.05 6.67
N ASN A 164 15.12 -0.92 6.10
CA ASN A 164 16.57 -0.73 6.19
C ASN A 164 17.00 0.61 5.54
N GLY A 165 16.23 1.10 4.56
CA GLY A 165 16.39 2.45 4.02
C GLY A 165 15.88 3.50 5.00
N LYS A 166 16.78 4.28 5.63
CA LYS A 166 16.45 5.35 6.59
C LYS A 166 15.40 6.35 6.04
N ARG A 167 15.51 6.70 4.76
CA ARG A 167 14.56 7.59 4.05
C ARG A 167 13.13 7.07 4.10
N ILE A 168 12.93 5.75 4.03
CA ILE A 168 11.60 5.12 4.10
C ILE A 168 11.14 5.05 5.55
N ALA A 169 12.01 4.57 6.46
CA ALA A 169 11.67 4.36 7.86
C ALA A 169 11.19 5.63 8.56
N THR A 170 11.86 6.76 8.33
CA THR A 170 11.52 8.05 8.94
C THR A 170 10.57 8.89 8.08
N ARG A 171 10.34 8.51 6.82
CA ARG A 171 9.69 9.34 5.79
C ARG A 171 10.33 10.73 5.69
N TYR A 172 11.42 10.85 4.92
CA TYR A 172 12.01 12.17 4.61
C TYR A 172 11.24 12.94 3.53
N ASP A 173 10.43 12.26 2.73
CA ASP A 173 9.69 12.86 1.62
C ASP A 173 8.41 13.56 2.10
N ARG A 174 8.33 14.87 1.85
CA ARG A 174 7.13 15.66 2.09
C ARG A 174 5.99 15.26 1.14
N LEU A 175 6.31 14.99 -0.13
CA LEU A 175 5.33 14.62 -1.14
C LEU A 175 5.09 13.10 -1.16
N ALA A 176 3.82 12.70 -1.20
CA ALA A 176 3.44 11.29 -1.24
C ALA A 176 3.97 10.58 -2.48
N ILE A 177 4.01 11.26 -3.63
CA ILE A 177 4.52 10.69 -4.88
C ILE A 177 6.01 10.35 -4.79
N ASN A 178 6.82 11.23 -4.21
CA ASN A 178 8.25 10.99 -4.00
C ASN A 178 8.47 9.86 -2.99
N TYR A 179 7.66 9.83 -1.93
CA TYR A 179 7.72 8.75 -0.95
C TYR A 179 7.38 7.40 -1.57
N LEU A 180 6.33 7.35 -2.39
CA LEU A 180 5.92 6.15 -3.11
C LEU A 180 6.99 5.70 -4.11
N ALA A 181 7.60 6.64 -4.85
CA ALA A 181 8.69 6.36 -5.76
C ALA A 181 9.91 5.78 -5.03
N ALA A 182 10.27 6.32 -3.86
CA ALA A 182 11.32 5.77 -3.02
C ALA A 182 11.00 4.34 -2.53
N ILE A 183 9.76 4.09 -2.11
CA ILE A 183 9.30 2.75 -1.72
C ILE A 183 9.39 1.78 -2.91
N ALA A 184 8.91 2.18 -4.08
CA ALA A 184 8.94 1.39 -5.30
C ALA A 184 10.39 1.03 -5.70
N LEU A 185 11.30 1.99 -5.64
CA LEU A 185 12.72 1.80 -5.94
C LEU A 185 13.36 0.77 -4.98
N VAL A 186 13.21 0.98 -3.67
CA VAL A 186 13.78 0.07 -2.67
C VAL A 186 13.14 -1.31 -2.75
N ALA A 187 11.82 -1.41 -2.97
CA ALA A 187 11.13 -2.68 -3.16
C ALA A 187 11.67 -3.44 -4.37
N THR A 188 11.89 -2.75 -5.50
CA THR A 188 12.46 -3.34 -6.71
C THR A 188 13.86 -3.91 -6.44
N ILE A 189 14.74 -3.11 -5.83
CA ILE A 189 16.12 -3.52 -5.54
C ILE A 189 16.15 -4.70 -4.56
N THR A 190 15.40 -4.62 -3.46
CA THR A 190 15.51 -5.58 -2.34
C THR A 190 14.73 -6.88 -2.53
N GLN A 191 13.81 -6.95 -3.50
CA GLN A 191 12.88 -8.06 -3.65
C GLN A 191 12.90 -8.70 -5.05
N TRP A 192 13.40 -7.98 -6.07
CA TRP A 192 13.42 -8.48 -7.45
C TRP A 192 14.83 -8.64 -8.01
N LEU A 193 15.82 -7.89 -7.51
CA LEU A 193 17.21 -7.93 -7.97
C LEU A 193 18.19 -8.57 -6.98
N GLY A 194 17.76 -8.83 -5.74
CA GLY A 194 18.53 -9.53 -4.71
C GLY A 194 17.94 -10.88 -4.41
#